data_AF-A0A2W6S987-F1
#
_entry.id   AF-A0A2W6S987-F1
#
_cell.length_a   1.000
_cell.length_b   1.000
_cell.length_c   1.000
_cell.angle_alpha   90.00
_cell.angle_beta   90.00
_cell.angle_gamma   90.00
#
_symmetry.space_group_name_H-M   'P 1'
#
loop_
_entity.id
_entity.type
_entity.pdbx_description
1 polymer ?
#
loop_
_entity_poly.entity_id
_entity_poly.type
_entity_poly.pdbx_seq_one_letter_code
_entity_poly.pdbx_strand_id
1 'polypeptide(L)'
;MARTNSRPLSPHLTIWKWGPHMAVSIVHRVTGNGLATAGALGLVWWLMAAAIGPEAYAVFVRCATSPLGYLVMIGLSWFFFQHMVSGLR
;
A
#
# COMPACT_ATOMS: atom_id res chain seq x y z
N MET A 1 -31.96 -2.91 7.11
CA MET A 1 -31.61 -2.23 8.38
C MET A 1 -31.30 -3.28 9.42
N ALA A 2 -30.11 -3.27 10.02
CA ALA A 2 -29.76 -4.23 11.07
C ALA A 2 -30.70 -4.04 12.27
N ARG A 3 -31.25 -5.15 12.80
CA ARG A 3 -32.08 -5.12 14.03
C ARG A 3 -31.25 -4.52 15.16
N THR A 4 -31.77 -3.50 15.83
CA THR A 4 -31.17 -2.91 17.03
C THR A 4 -31.23 -3.93 18.17
N ASN A 5 -30.20 -4.77 18.25
CA ASN A 5 -29.95 -5.59 19.43
C ASN A 5 -29.38 -4.64 20.48
N SER A 6 -30.15 -4.33 21.52
CA SER A 6 -29.76 -3.49 22.66
C SER A 6 -28.68 -4.12 23.55
N ARG A 7 -28.05 -5.20 23.10
CA ARG A 7 -26.99 -5.89 23.82
C ARG A 7 -25.64 -5.30 23.43
N PRO A 8 -24.75 -5.03 24.40
CA PRO A 8 -23.42 -4.52 24.10
C PRO A 8 -22.61 -5.57 23.32
N LEU A 9 -21.80 -5.10 22.37
CA LEU A 9 -20.80 -5.93 21.70
C LEU A 9 -19.70 -6.27 22.70
N SER A 10 -19.30 -7.54 22.79
CA SER A 10 -18.14 -7.91 23.61
C SER A 10 -16.88 -7.18 23.11
N PRO A 11 -16.01 -6.72 24.01
CA PRO A 11 -14.71 -6.19 23.60
C PRO A 11 -13.94 -7.23 22.78
N HIS A 12 -13.23 -6.78 21.74
CA HIS A 12 -12.52 -7.67 20.81
C HIS A 12 -11.17 -7.06 20.45
N LEU A 13 -11.10 -6.11 19.50
CA LEU A 13 -9.81 -5.55 19.01
C LEU A 13 -8.96 -4.93 20.12
N THR A 14 -9.61 -4.37 21.15
CA THR A 14 -8.93 -3.67 22.25
C THR A 14 -8.37 -4.59 23.33
N ILE A 15 -8.87 -5.83 23.43
CA ILE A 15 -8.45 -6.79 24.48
C ILE A 15 -7.68 -7.99 23.93
N TRP A 16 -7.71 -8.20 22.61
CA TRP A 16 -7.13 -9.38 21.98
C TRP A 16 -5.60 -9.31 21.98
N LYS A 17 -4.95 -10.44 22.29
CA LYS A 17 -3.49 -10.55 22.26
C LYS A 17 -3.00 -10.76 20.83
N TRP A 18 -2.11 -9.90 20.36
CA TRP A 18 -1.56 -9.99 19.02
C TRP A 18 -0.58 -11.17 18.87
N GLY A 19 -0.67 -11.85 17.73
CA GLY A 19 0.28 -12.88 17.31
C GLY A 19 0.95 -12.49 15.99
N PRO A 20 2.14 -13.02 15.68
CA PRO A 20 2.90 -12.63 14.49
C PRO A 20 2.12 -12.81 13.17
N HIS A 21 1.34 -13.89 13.06
CA HIS A 21 0.55 -14.17 11.85
C HIS A 21 -0.55 -13.13 11.59
N MET A 22 -1.14 -12.55 12.64
CA MET A 22 -2.14 -11.49 12.48
C MET A 22 -1.50 -10.20 11.99
N ALA A 23 -0.32 -9.85 12.51
CA ALA A 23 0.47 -8.71 12.05
C ALA A 23 0.84 -8.87 10.57
N VAL A 24 1.37 -10.03 10.18
CA VAL A 24 1.69 -10.32 8.76
C VAL A 24 0.42 -10.25 7.90
N SER A 25 -0.72 -10.75 8.37
CA SER A 25 -1.98 -10.72 7.62
C SER A 25 -2.47 -9.29 7.37
N ILE A 26 -2.50 -8.42 8.39
CA ILE A 26 -2.94 -7.04 8.20
C ILE A 26 -1.94 -6.23 7.37
N VAL A 27 -0.64 -6.45 7.56
CA VAL A 27 0.41 -5.81 6.75
C VAL A 27 0.25 -6.22 5.28
N HIS A 28 0.05 -7.51 4.98
CA HIS A 28 -0.19 -7.98 3.61
C HIS A 28 -1.40 -7.30 2.95
N ARG A 29 -2.48 -7.09 3.71
CA ARG A 29 -3.67 -6.37 3.22
C ARG A 29 -3.39 -4.90 2.95
N VAL A 30 -2.67 -4.24 3.85
CA VAL A 30 -2.28 -2.83 3.70
C VAL A 30 -1.35 -2.64 2.51
N THR A 31 -0.33 -3.48 2.36
CA THR A 31 0.61 -3.41 1.24
C THR A 31 -0.08 -3.72 -0.08
N GLY A 32 -0.98 -4.72 -0.11
CA GLY A 32 -1.79 -5.04 -1.29
C GLY A 32 -2.68 -3.89 -1.74
N ASN A 33 -3.43 -3.28 -0.81
CA ASN A 33 -4.27 -2.12 -1.13
C ASN A 33 -3.45 -0.90 -1.55
N GLY A 34 -2.29 -0.67 -0.91
CA GLY A 34 -1.37 0.41 -1.29
C GLY A 34 -0.83 0.24 -2.71
N LEU A 35 -0.47 -0.98 -3.10
CA LEU A 35 -0.03 -1.30 -4.46
C LEU A 35 -1.16 -1.18 -5.47
N ALA A 36 -2.35 -1.70 -5.16
CA ALA A 36 -3.50 -1.66 -6.06
C ALA A 36 -4.00 -0.23 -6.35
N THR A 37 -3.76 0.70 -5.43
CA THR A 37 -4.18 2.10 -5.55
C THR A 37 -3.00 3.00 -5.93
N ALA A 38 -2.22 3.45 -4.95
CA ALA A 38 -1.11 4.38 -5.16
C ALA A 38 0.00 3.78 -6.03
N GLY A 39 0.31 2.50 -5.86
CA GLY A 39 1.32 1.80 -6.67
C GLY A 39 0.93 1.73 -8.15
N ALA A 40 -0.32 1.36 -8.44
CA ALA A 40 -0.84 1.30 -9.81
C ALA A 40 -0.87 2.69 -10.45
N LEU A 41 -1.33 3.73 -9.75
CA LEU A 41 -1.33 5.10 -10.25
C LEU A 41 0.10 5.59 -10.54
N GLY A 42 1.05 5.33 -9.63
CA GLY A 42 2.46 5.67 -9.81
C GLY A 42 3.09 4.93 -11.00
N LEU A 43 2.80 3.64 -11.16
CA LEU A 43 3.27 2.83 -12.29
C LEU A 43 2.72 3.36 -13.61
N VAL A 44 1.42 3.65 -13.68
CA VAL A 44 0.79 4.24 -14.88
C VAL A 44 1.41 5.58 -15.21
N TRP A 45 1.61 6.47 -14.23
CA TRP A 45 2.24 7.76 -14.47
C TRP A 45 3.67 7.61 -15.02
N TRP A 46 4.48 6.72 -14.44
CA TRP A 46 5.83 6.46 -14.93
C TRP A 46 5.84 5.99 -16.39
N LEU A 47 5.00 4.99 -16.72
CA LEU A 47 4.92 4.43 -18.08
C LEU A 47 4.39 5.46 -19.07
N MET A 48 3.39 6.26 -18.70
CA MET A 48 2.88 7.35 -19.53
C MET A 48 3.95 8.41 -19.78
N ALA A 49 4.68 8.83 -18.75
CA ALA A 49 5.76 9.80 -18.89
C ALA A 49 6.88 9.28 -19.81
N ALA A 50 7.22 7.99 -19.70
CA ALA A 50 8.18 7.34 -20.59
C ALA A 50 7.70 7.27 -22.05
N ALA A 51 6.40 7.06 -22.27
CA ALA A 51 5.81 6.99 -23.60
C ALA A 51 5.63 8.37 -24.28
N ILE A 52 5.32 9.42 -23.51
CA ILE A 52 5.07 10.77 -24.04
C ILE A 52 6.34 11.42 -24.58
N GLY A 53 7.47 11.26 -23.89
CA GLY A 53 8.76 11.76 -24.35
C GLY A 53 9.61 12.42 -23.26
N PRO A 54 10.78 12.98 -23.66
CA PRO A 54 11.83 13.37 -22.72
C PRO A 54 11.41 14.43 -21.69
N GLU A 55 10.60 15.42 -22.10
CA GLU A 55 10.16 16.50 -21.20
C GLU A 55 9.23 15.97 -20.10
N ALA A 56 8.26 15.14 -20.48
CA ALA A 56 7.34 14.50 -19.52
C ALA A 56 8.09 13.54 -18.58
N TYR A 57 9.03 12.77 -19.11
CA TYR A 57 9.88 11.90 -18.30
C TYR A 57 10.74 12.70 -17.31
N ALA A 58 11.30 13.84 -17.73
CA ALA A 58 12.07 14.70 -16.85
C ALA A 58 11.21 15.26 -15.69
N VAL A 59 9.93 15.57 -15.93
CA VAL A 59 8.99 15.94 -14.85
C VAL A 59 8.83 14.79 -13.86
N PHE A 60 8.56 13.57 -14.35
CA PHE A 60 8.43 12.39 -13.49
C PHE A 60 9.70 12.17 -12.66
N VAL A 61 10.87 12.20 -13.29
CA VAL A 61 12.15 11.99 -12.59
C VAL A 61 12.35 13.04 -11.51
N ARG A 62 12.12 14.34 -11.78
CA ARG A 62 12.23 15.39 -10.75
C ARG A 62 11.31 15.14 -9.56
N CYS A 63 10.09 14.66 -9.80
CA CYS A 63 9.16 14.32 -8.72
C CYS A 63 9.62 13.07 -7.95
N ALA A 64 9.96 11.99 -8.66
CA ALA A 64 10.33 10.70 -8.08
C ALA A 64 11.66 10.74 -7.31
N THR A 65 12.58 11.64 -7.68
CA THR A 65 13.87 11.82 -7.00
C THR A 65 13.89 13.00 -6.02
N SER A 66 12.75 13.62 -5.75
CA SER A 66 12.61 14.55 -4.63
C SER A 66 12.68 13.79 -3.29
N PRO A 67 12.95 14.44 -2.15
CA PRO A 67 12.96 13.76 -0.85
C PRO A 67 11.66 12.99 -0.53
N LEU A 68 10.50 13.58 -0.86
CA LEU A 68 9.21 12.90 -0.74
C LEU A 68 9.05 11.78 -1.79
N GLY A 69 9.53 12.01 -3.02
CA GLY A 69 9.57 11.00 -4.07
C GLY A 69 10.33 9.76 -3.64
N TYR A 70 11.53 9.91 -3.07
CA TYR A 70 12.30 8.78 -2.54
C TYR A 70 11.58 8.05 -1.43
N LEU A 71 10.93 8.76 -0.50
CA LEU A 71 10.13 8.13 0.55
C LEU A 71 9.02 7.24 -0.05
N VAL A 72 8.33 7.74 -1.08
CA VAL A 72 7.30 6.96 -1.79
C VAL A 72 7.92 5.79 -2.55
N MET A 73 9.03 5.98 -3.27
CA MET A 73 9.67 4.92 -4.05
C MET A 73 10.20 3.79 -3.15
N ILE A 74 10.87 4.13 -2.04
CA ILE A 74 11.32 3.14 -1.03
C ILE A 74 10.11 2.41 -0.43
N GLY A 75 9.05 3.14 -0.10
CA GLY A 75 7.79 2.58 0.39
C GLY A 75 7.15 1.61 -0.59
N LEU A 76 7.06 1.97 -1.88
CA LEU A 76 6.51 1.12 -2.93
C LEU A 76 7.36 -0.13 -3.17
N SER A 77 8.70 -0.01 -3.16
CA SER A 77 9.60 -1.16 -3.22
C SER A 77 9.36 -2.12 -2.05
N TRP A 78 9.29 -1.60 -0.83
CA TRP A 78 9.02 -2.43 0.35
C TRP A 78 7.62 -3.05 0.31
N PHE A 79 6.59 -2.30 -0.09
CA PHE A 79 5.22 -2.80 -0.23
C PHE A 79 5.18 -3.96 -1.23
N PHE A 80 5.83 -3.82 -2.38
CA PHE A 80 5.91 -4.86 -3.41
C PHE A 80 6.51 -6.15 -2.86
N PHE A 81 7.72 -6.09 -2.30
CA PHE A 81 8.40 -7.29 -1.81
C PHE A 81 7.69 -7.90 -0.60
N GLN A 82 7.18 -7.08 0.32
CA GLN A 82 6.40 -7.59 1.45
C GLN A 82 5.16 -8.33 0.93
N HIS A 83 4.36 -7.71 0.07
CA HIS A 83 3.09 -8.29 -0.39
C HIS A 83 3.33 -9.59 -1.16
N MET A 84 4.32 -9.59 -2.05
CA MET A 84 4.74 -10.76 -2.81
C MET A 84 5.18 -11.91 -1.89
N VAL A 85 6.17 -11.69 -1.01
CA VAL A 85 6.74 -12.76 -0.18
C VAL A 85 5.72 -13.29 0.83
N SER A 86 4.91 -12.41 1.42
CA SER A 86 3.86 -12.85 2.35
C SER A 86 2.68 -13.53 1.67
N GLY A 87 2.45 -13.29 0.38
CA GLY A 87 1.43 -13.99 -0.43
C GLY A 87 1.90 -15.35 -0.96
N LEU A 88 3.21 -15.54 -1.11
CA LEU A 88 3.80 -16.84 -1.47
C LEU A 88 3.82 -17.84 -0.29
N ARG A 89 3.69 -17.36 0.95
CA ARG A 89 3.68 -18.17 2.19
C ARG A 89 2.28 -18.66 2.55
#